data_AF-A0A0F9TH86-F1
#
_entry.id   AF-A0A0F9TH86-F1
#
_cell.length_a   1.000
_cell.length_b   1.000
_cell.length_c   1.000
_cell.angle_alpha   90.00
_cell.angle_beta   90.00
_cell.angle_gamma   90.00
#
_symmetry.space_group_name_H-M   'P 1'
#
loop_
_entity.id
_entity.type
_entity.pdbx_description
1 polymer ?
#
loop_
_entity_poly.entity_id
_entity_poly.type
_entity_poly.pdbx_seq_one_letter_code
_entity_poly.pdbx_strand_id
1 'polypeptide(L)' 'MTREQQIVYIQGQIVCAQAEILGMQAENMQREHLGESMAYVRDDFQKIIDQYGIHHNAVIGAFHGSNYQY' A
#
# COMPACT_ATOMS: atom_id res chain seq x y z
N MET A 1 5.28 -1.04 21.15
CA MET A 1 5.68 -0.12 20.08
C MET A 1 5.14 1.25 20.44
N THR A 2 5.97 2.30 20.45
CA THR A 2 5.48 3.67 20.69
C THR A 2 4.62 4.15 19.52
N ARG A 3 3.87 5.24 19.72
CA ARG A 3 3.02 5.81 18.67
C ARG A 3 3.84 6.25 17.45
N GLU A 4 5.00 6.84 17.69
CA GLU A 4 5.94 7.28 16.66
C GLU A 4 6.45 6.08 15.87
N GLN A 5 6.79 4.99 16.56
CA GLN A 5 7.22 3.74 15.91
C GLN A 5 6.09 3.11 15.07
N GLN A 6 4.82 3.21 15.50
CA GLN A 6 3.65 2.79 14.70
C GLN A 6 3.48 3.62 13.44
N ILE A 7 3.60 4.94 13.54
CA ILE A 7 3.49 5.84 12.39
C ILE A 7 4.60 5.56 11.39
N VAL A 8 5.86 5.45 11.84
CA VAL A 8 7.02 5.16 10.98
C VAL A 8 6.88 3.78 10.31
N TYR A 9 6.37 2.78 11.05
CA TYR A 9 6.11 1.47 10.47
C TYR A 9 5.06 1.53 9.34
N ILE A 10 3.94 2.21 9.56
CA ILE A 10 2.89 2.39 8.54
C ILE A 10 3.44 3.14 7.32
N GLN A 11 4.23 4.20 7.54
CA GLN A 11 4.89 4.93 6.46
C GLN A 11 5.84 4.03 5.66
N GLY A 12 6.61 3.17 6.33
CA GLY A 12 7.44 2.16 5.66
C GLY A 12 6.63 1.22 4.79
N GLN A 13 5.49 0.71 5.28
CA GLN A 13 4.59 -0.14 4.50
C GLN A 13 4.05 0.60 3.26
N ILE A 14 3.66 1.87 3.40
CA ILE A 14 3.18 2.70 2.29
C ILE A 14 4.26 2.85 1.20
N VAL A 15 5.50 3.15 1.59
CA VAL A 15 6.59 3.33 0.63
C VAL A 15 6.87 2.04 -0.13
N CYS A 16 6.90 0.89 0.55
CA CYS A 16 7.11 -0.40 -0.10
C CYS A 16 5.96 -0.74 -1.07
N ALA A 17 4.70 -0.59 -0.64
CA ALA A 17 3.55 -0.80 -1.51
C ALA A 17 3.57 0.12 -2.74
N GLN A 18 3.99 1.38 -2.57
CA GLN A 18 4.09 2.33 -3.66
C GLN A 18 5.19 1.96 -4.66
N ALA A 19 6.35 1.49 -4.19
CA ALA A 19 7.42 1.02 -5.07
C ALA A 19 6.96 -0.16 -5.95
N GLU A 20 6.21 -1.09 -5.37
CA GLU A 20 5.67 -2.25 -6.09
C GLU A 20 4.61 -1.85 -7.13
N ILE A 21 3.68 -0.98 -6.76
CA ILE A 21 2.67 -0.44 -7.69
C ILE A 21 3.32 0.31 -8.86
N LEU A 22 4.35 1.11 -8.60
CA LEU A 22 5.09 1.82 -9.65
C LEU A 22 5.79 0.84 -10.61
N GLY A 23 6.35 -0.25 -10.08
CA GLY A 23 6.90 -1.33 -10.90
C GLY A 23 5.84 -1.98 -11.80
N MET A 24 4.67 -2.28 -11.25
CA MET A 24 3.54 -2.83 -12.02
C MET A 24 3.07 -1.89 -13.13
N GLN A 25 3.00 -0.58 -12.84
CA GLN A 25 2.64 0.44 -13.83
C GLN A 25 3.69 0.55 -14.92
N ALA A 26 4.98 0.55 -14.57
CA ALA A 26 6.06 0.63 -15.54
C ALA A 26 6.06 -0.57 -16.51
N GLU A 27 5.85 -1.78 -16.00
CA GLU A 27 5.72 -2.99 -16.84
C GLU A 27 4.51 -2.89 -17.78
N ASN A 28 3.34 -2.48 -17.27
CA ASN A 28 2.16 -2.30 -18.11
C ASN A 28 2.39 -1.24 -19.20
N MET A 29 3.03 -0.11 -18.89
CA MET A 29 3.38 0.92 -19.86
C MET A 29 4.34 0.38 -20.93
N GLN A 30 5.33 -0.42 -20.53
CA GLN A 30 6.25 -1.05 -21.48
C GLN A 30 5.50 -2.00 -22.42
N ARG A 31 4.62 -2.85 -21.87
CA ARG A 31 3.81 -3.78 -22.66
C ARG A 31 2.85 -3.08 -23.61
N GLU A 32 2.23 -1.99 -23.16
CA GLU A 32 1.38 -1.16 -24.01
C GLU A 32 2.17 -0.65 -25.22
N HIS A 33 3.38 -0.15 -25.00
CA HIS A 33 4.25 0.32 -26.07
C HIS A 33 4.68 -0.79 -27.05
N LEU A 34 4.82 -2.03 -26.55
CA LEU A 34 5.13 -3.20 -27.36
C LEU A 34 3.90 -3.82 -28.06
N GLY A 35 2.69 -3.31 -27.79
CA GLY A 35 1.43 -3.88 -28.31
C GLY A 35 1.02 -5.18 -27.63
N GLU A 36 1.56 -5.46 -26.43
CA GLU A 36 1.23 -6.62 -25.62
C GLU A 36 0.04 -6.36 -24.69
N SER A 37 -0.61 -7.42 -24.25
CA SER A 37 -1.62 -7.33 -23.19
C SER A 37 -0.98 -6.93 -21.86
N MET A 38 -1.69 -6.14 -21.07
CA MET A 38 -1.25 -5.71 -19.73
C MET A 38 -0.91 -6.93 -18.86
N ALA A 39 0.21 -6.85 -18.13
CA ALA A 39 0.62 -7.88 -17.19
C ALA A 39 -0.27 -7.88 -15.94
N TYR A 40 -0.62 -6.69 -15.48
CA TYR A 40 -1.32 -6.47 -14.22
C TYR A 40 -2.67 -5.82 -14.46
N VAL A 41 -3.69 -6.34 -13.78
CA VAL A 41 -5.06 -5.81 -13.81
C VAL A 41 -5.46 -5.31 -12.44
N ARG A 42 -6.65 -4.70 -12.34
CA ARG A 42 -7.20 -4.14 -11.10
C ARG A 42 -6.99 -5.04 -9.88
N ASP A 43 -7.28 -6.33 -10.02
CA ASP A 43 -7.23 -7.28 -8.91
C ASP A 43 -5.81 -7.48 -8.38
N ASP A 44 -4.78 -7.32 -9.22
CA ASP A 44 -3.38 -7.40 -8.79
C ASP A 44 -2.99 -6.18 -7.95
N PHE A 45 -3.46 -4.98 -8.32
CA PHE A 45 -3.26 -3.78 -7.49
C PHE A 45 -4.00 -3.88 -6.16
N GLN A 46 -5.19 -4.50 -6.14
CA GLN A 46 -5.93 -4.70 -4.89
C GLN A 46 -5.19 -5.66 -3.94
N LYS A 47 -4.55 -6.71 -4.45
CA LYS A 47 -3.73 -7.63 -3.64
C LYS A 47 -2.59 -6.91 -2.93
N ILE A 48 -2.00 -5.87 -3.52
CA ILE A 48 -0.96 -5.06 -2.85
C ILE A 48 -1.52 -4.36 -1.62
N ILE A 49 -2.71 -3.76 -1.73
CA ILE A 49 -3.34 -3.09 -0.58
C ILE A 49 -3.57 -4.07 0.57
N ASP A 50 -4.06 -5.27 0.24
CA ASP A 50 -4.35 -6.33 1.20
C ASP A 50 -3.06 -6.88 1.83
N GLN A 51 -2.01 -7.09 1.03
CA GLN A 51 -0.71 -7.62 1.45
C GLN A 51 0.01 -6.70 2.46
N TYR A 52 0.00 -5.39 2.20
CA TYR A 52 0.64 -4.41 3.10
C TYR A 52 -0.30 -3.95 4.23
N GLY A 53 -1.55 -4.43 4.25
CA GLY A 53 -2.53 -4.12 5.30
C GLY A 53 -2.87 -2.63 5.42
N ILE A 54 -2.72 -1.85 4.34
CA ILE A 54 -2.91 -0.39 4.31
C ILE A 54 -4.39 -0.06 4.12
N HIS A 55 -5.26 -0.75 4.84
CA HIS A 55 -6.68 -0.45 4.84
C HIS A 55 -6.94 0.82 5.64
N HIS A 56 -8.00 1.54 5.26
CA HIS A 56 -8.42 2.77 5.94
C HIS A 56 -8.49 2.63 7.47
N ASN A 57 -8.93 1.47 7.95
CA ASN A 57 -9.05 1.16 9.38
C ASN A 57 -7.69 0.93 10.09
N ALA A 58 -6.67 0.43 9.39
CA ALA A 58 -5.33 0.27 9.95
C ALA A 58 -4.68 1.64 10.24
N VAL A 59 -4.92 2.60 9.35
CA VAL A 59 -4.48 3.99 9.51
C VAL A 59 -5.27 4.67 10.65
N ILE A 60 -6.60 4.58 10.63
CA ILE A 60 -7.48 5.19 11.64
C ILE A 60 -7.24 4.63 13.05
N GLY A 61 -7.00 3.33 13.19
CA GLY A 61 -6.72 2.68 14.47
C GLY A 61 -5.44 3.21 15.13
N ALA A 62 -4.40 3.49 14.34
CA ALA A 62 -3.17 4.11 14.82
C ALA A 62 -3.38 5.58 15.27
N PHE A 63 -4.34 6.29 14.68
CA PHE A 63 -4.68 7.66 15.06
C PHE A 63 -5.66 7.75 16.25
N HIS A 64 -6.58 6.80 16.43
CA HIS A 64 -7.66 6.86 17.43
C HIS A 64 -7.36 6.22 18.79
N GLY A 65 -6.22 5.56 18.99
CA GLY A 65 -5.80 4.99 20.29
C GLY A 65 -5.51 6.00 21.41
N SER A 66 -6.01 7.24 21.31
CA SER A 66 -5.72 8.36 22.22
C SER A 66 -6.84 8.67 23.23
N ASN A 67 -7.97 7.95 23.25
CA ASN A 67 -9.16 8.39 24.02
C ASN A 67 -9.83 7.31 24.91
N TYR A 68 -9.07 6.41 25.53
CA TYR A 68 -9.61 5.67 26.68
C TYR A 68 -8.57 5.58 27.80
N GLN A 69 -8.54 6.63 28.63
CA GLN A 69 -8.24 6.49 30.05
C GLN A 69 -9.55 6.71 30.81
N TYR A 70 -10.15 5.62 31.27
CA TYR A 70 -10.97 5.54 32.49
C TYR A 70 -10.79 4.14 33.08
#